data_AF-A0A7Y4XWV1-F1
#
_entry.id   AF-A0A7Y4XWV1-F1
#
_cell.length_a   1.000
_cell.length_b   1.000
_cell.length_c   1.000
_cell.angle_alpha   90.00
_cell.angle_beta   90.00
_cell.angle_gamma   90.00
#
_symmetry.space_group_name_H-M   'P 1'
#
loop_
_entity.id
_entity.type
_entity.pdbx_description
1 polymer ?
#
loop_
_entity_poly.entity_id
_entity_poly.type
_entity_poly.pdbx_seq_one_letter_code
_entity_poly.pdbx_strand_id
1 'polypeptide(L)'
;MTTIVCFIIITFFMAGTLGFLCYRSSIWNFVDVIYYPLAAVGVLLLFASNSTQRELFELDQLLDKHKTQIQEIDSKIPDLETMRNGELIEASFHLVAAISDFNTGCSKTSRFDPRCIVAGRVDNSISAFINATKVKYSSPELRLLGACSAADRLLEDMLAKGELSSLIGDELIAQYRTVLGKNYQPLDYLSVISEAEAFKQRAIGRYARMRAFDQASLGGGARLHNAVLANNYESKKLILNMHKSEIDFGKTLLQRLYPCFVFPKKNYETFAQWTNTRLNVQRDITQIARDRIRLQESSEVDPFLLWVNLNLWPMILVVALALKFAKGTAVMRFATAAFNRRHSTRRLQDQD
;
A
#
# COMPACT_ATOMS: atom_id res chain seq x y z
N MET A 1 -3.33 39.02 -16.98
CA MET A 1 -2.37 40.04 -16.49
C MET A 1 -2.53 41.39 -17.19
N THR A 2 -2.58 41.44 -18.53
CA THR A 2 -2.70 42.70 -19.31
C THR A 2 -3.93 43.55 -18.94
N THR A 3 -5.09 42.94 -18.73
CA THR A 3 -6.33 43.63 -18.34
C THR A 3 -6.22 44.35 -17.00
N ILE A 4 -5.61 43.71 -16.00
CA ILE A 4 -5.41 44.29 -14.65
C ILE A 4 -4.44 45.46 -14.73
N VAL A 5 -3.34 45.32 -15.48
CA VAL A 5 -2.36 46.40 -15.66
C VAL A 5 -2.98 47.62 -16.36
N CYS A 6 -3.74 47.41 -17.43
CA CYS A 6 -4.45 48.50 -18.11
C CYS A 6 -5.47 49.17 -17.17
N PHE A 7 -6.22 48.39 -16.40
CA PHE A 7 -7.17 48.92 -15.43
C PHE A 7 -6.46 49.80 -14.40
N ILE A 8 -5.36 49.34 -13.79
CA ILE A 8 -4.54 50.09 -12.82
C ILE A 8 -4.12 51.44 -13.40
N ILE A 9 -3.52 51.43 -14.59
CA ILE A 9 -3.02 52.66 -15.22
C ILE A 9 -4.17 53.67 -15.42
N ILE A 10 -5.29 53.20 -15.97
CA ILE A 10 -6.46 54.05 -16.24
C ILE A 10 -7.07 54.58 -14.94
N THR A 11 -7.25 53.75 -13.92
CA THR A 11 -7.86 54.19 -12.64
C THR A 11 -6.98 55.20 -11.92
N PHE A 12 -5.66 54.96 -11.85
CA PHE A 12 -4.74 55.90 -11.21
C PHE A 12 -4.62 57.21 -11.98
N PHE A 13 -4.64 57.18 -13.33
CA PHE A 13 -4.63 58.38 -14.15
C PHE A 13 -5.91 59.22 -13.95
N MET A 14 -7.08 58.57 -14.00
CA MET A 14 -8.37 59.21 -13.73
C MET A 14 -8.44 59.78 -12.31
N ALA A 15 -8.00 59.01 -11.31
CA ALA A 15 -7.98 59.43 -9.91
C ALA A 15 -7.02 60.62 -9.69
N GLY A 16 -5.82 60.58 -10.30
CA GLY A 16 -4.85 61.66 -10.25
C GLY A 16 -5.37 62.95 -10.86
N THR A 17 -5.99 62.87 -12.05
CA THR A 17 -6.58 64.03 -12.72
C THR A 17 -7.76 64.61 -11.93
N LEU A 18 -8.65 63.76 -11.39
CA LEU A 18 -9.76 64.19 -10.53
C LEU A 18 -9.26 64.89 -9.26
N GLY A 19 -8.24 64.32 -8.61
CA GLY A 19 -7.58 64.90 -7.44
C GLY A 19 -6.99 66.28 -7.71
N PHE A 20 -6.31 66.42 -8.85
CA PHE A 20 -5.72 67.68 -9.27
C PHE A 20 -6.77 68.76 -9.56
N LEU A 21 -7.84 68.42 -10.29
CA LEU A 21 -8.88 69.35 -10.71
C LEU A 21 -9.80 69.77 -9.55
N CYS A 22 -10.21 68.83 -8.71
CA CYS A 22 -11.19 69.07 -7.65
C CYS A 22 -10.55 69.37 -6.28
N TYR A 23 -9.32 69.90 -6.24
CA TYR A 23 -8.51 70.02 -5.01
C TYR A 23 -9.13 70.85 -3.86
N ARG A 24 -10.14 71.69 -4.13
CA ARG A 24 -10.85 72.49 -3.11
C ARG A 24 -12.14 71.87 -2.59
N SER A 25 -12.58 70.76 -3.17
CA SER A 25 -13.88 70.17 -2.83
C SER A 25 -13.87 69.56 -1.43
N SER A 26 -14.96 69.71 -0.68
CA SER A 26 -15.13 69.03 0.62
C SER A 26 -15.28 67.52 0.49
N ILE A 27 -15.44 67.00 -0.74
CA ILE A 27 -15.58 65.56 -1.02
C ILE A 27 -14.39 64.74 -0.50
N TRP A 28 -13.19 65.34 -0.41
CA TRP A 28 -11.98 64.65 0.08
C TRP A 28 -12.06 64.21 1.54
N ASN A 29 -12.96 64.79 2.34
CA ASN A 29 -13.21 64.33 3.70
C ASN A 29 -13.97 62.99 3.73
N PHE A 30 -14.86 62.76 2.76
CA PHE A 30 -15.62 61.51 2.64
C PHE A 30 -14.80 60.37 2.03
N VAL A 31 -13.70 60.68 1.33
CA VAL A 31 -12.86 59.65 0.71
C VAL A 31 -12.30 58.67 1.74
N ASP A 32 -11.93 59.11 2.95
CA ASP A 32 -11.43 58.18 3.97
C ASP A 32 -12.55 57.25 4.47
N VAL A 33 -13.78 57.74 4.59
CA VAL A 33 -14.96 56.93 5.00
C VAL A 33 -15.26 55.81 4.01
N ILE A 34 -15.03 56.04 2.72
CA ILE A 34 -15.22 55.03 1.67
C ILE A 34 -13.99 54.13 1.53
N TYR A 35 -12.79 54.71 1.62
CA TYR A 35 -11.52 54.03 1.41
C TYR A 35 -11.31 52.88 2.40
N TYR A 36 -11.48 53.12 3.71
CA TYR A 36 -11.16 52.11 4.71
C TYR A 36 -12.04 50.85 4.62
N PRO A 37 -13.37 50.95 4.47
CA PRO A 37 -14.22 49.78 4.21
C PRO A 37 -13.86 49.06 2.91
N LEU A 38 -13.56 49.80 1.83
CA LEU A 38 -13.20 49.21 0.55
C LEU A 38 -11.88 48.41 0.64
N ALA A 39 -10.89 48.97 1.33
CA ALA A 39 -9.62 48.30 1.59
C ALA A 39 -9.81 47.06 2.47
N ALA A 40 -10.63 47.15 3.53
CA ALA A 40 -10.94 46.02 4.41
C ALA A 40 -11.62 44.87 3.65
N VAL A 41 -12.62 45.18 2.81
CA VAL A 41 -13.28 44.19 1.94
C VAL A 41 -12.28 43.56 0.96
N GLY A 42 -11.41 44.37 0.35
CA GLY A 42 -10.38 43.86 -0.55
C GLY A 42 -9.42 42.88 0.13
N VAL A 43 -9.00 43.17 1.37
CA VAL A 43 -8.14 42.28 2.17
C VAL A 43 -8.88 41.00 2.57
N LEU A 44 -10.14 41.09 3.00
CA LEU A 44 -10.96 39.92 3.35
C LEU A 44 -11.15 38.98 2.15
N LEU A 45 -11.46 39.54 0.97
CA LEU A 45 -11.58 38.77 -0.27
C LEU A 45 -10.26 38.12 -0.67
N LEU A 46 -9.14 38.81 -0.49
CA LEU A 46 -7.80 38.24 -0.74
C LEU A 46 -7.55 37.00 0.14
N PHE A 47 -7.88 37.05 1.44
CA PHE A 47 -7.71 35.89 2.32
C PHE A 47 -8.69 34.76 1.98
N ALA A 48 -9.94 35.09 1.66
CA ALA A 48 -10.94 34.10 1.27
C ALA A 48 -10.52 33.36 -0.01
N SER A 49 -10.09 34.10 -1.04
CA SER A 49 -9.62 33.54 -2.32
C SER A 49 -8.37 32.67 -2.18
N ASN A 50 -7.55 32.89 -1.16
CA ASN A 50 -6.27 32.21 -1.01
C ASN A 50 -6.33 30.97 -0.10
N SER A 51 -7.41 30.81 0.67
CA SER A 51 -7.56 29.68 1.61
C SER A 51 -7.56 28.31 0.91
N THR A 52 -8.41 28.14 -0.11
CA THR A 52 -8.49 26.91 -0.92
C THR A 52 -7.23 26.67 -1.75
N GLN A 53 -6.64 27.73 -2.32
CA GLN A 53 -5.39 27.60 -3.06
C GLN A 53 -4.23 27.15 -2.16
N ARG A 54 -4.21 27.65 -0.92
CA ARG A 54 -3.23 27.22 0.09
C ARG A 54 -3.41 25.77 0.49
N GLU A 55 -4.65 25.32 0.69
CA GLU A 55 -4.93 23.91 1.03
C GLU A 55 -4.54 22.96 -0.12
N LEU A 56 -4.86 23.32 -1.37
CA LEU A 56 -4.41 22.56 -2.55
C LEU A 56 -2.89 22.51 -2.66
N PHE A 57 -2.20 23.63 -2.38
CA PHE A 57 -0.75 23.69 -2.38
C PHE A 57 -0.12 22.83 -1.27
N GLU A 58 -0.70 22.85 -0.05
CA GLU A 58 -0.26 22.00 1.06
C GLU A 58 -0.43 20.51 0.74
N LEU A 59 -1.54 20.12 0.07
CA LEU A 59 -1.75 18.76 -0.41
C LEU A 59 -0.77 18.35 -1.51
N ASP A 60 -0.48 19.23 -2.46
CA ASP A 60 0.51 18.96 -3.51
C ASP A 60 1.92 18.79 -2.91
N GLN A 61 2.30 19.60 -1.91
CA GLN A 61 3.56 19.41 -1.17
C GLN A 61 3.61 18.08 -0.41
N LEU A 62 2.51 17.68 0.25
CA LEU A 62 2.42 16.38 0.91
C LEU A 62 2.52 15.23 -0.08
N LEU A 63 1.86 15.34 -1.23
CA LEU A 63 1.92 14.35 -2.30
C LEU A 63 3.36 14.16 -2.81
N ASP A 64 4.08 15.24 -3.08
CA ASP A 64 5.47 15.18 -3.53
C ASP A 64 6.41 14.62 -2.45
N LYS A 65 6.18 14.96 -1.18
CA LYS A 65 6.88 14.36 -0.04
C LYS A 65 6.64 12.84 0.02
N HIS A 66 5.42 12.37 -0.15
CA HIS A 66 5.15 10.93 -0.14
C HIS A 66 5.70 10.21 -1.39
N LYS A 67 5.70 10.86 -2.56
CA LYS A 67 6.34 10.30 -3.77
C LYS A 67 7.85 10.13 -3.59
N THR A 68 8.52 11.13 -3.02
CA THR A 68 9.96 11.05 -2.71
C THR A 68 10.25 9.98 -1.65
N GLN A 69 9.39 9.83 -0.64
CA GLN A 69 9.45 8.71 0.31
C GLN A 69 9.30 7.35 -0.37
N ILE A 70 8.40 7.18 -1.34
CA ILE A 70 8.30 5.94 -2.11
C ILE A 70 9.59 5.68 -2.89
N GLN A 71 10.17 6.69 -3.54
CA GLN A 71 11.43 6.52 -4.25
C GLN A 71 12.56 6.09 -3.30
N GLU A 72 12.62 6.66 -2.10
CA GLU A 72 13.58 6.25 -1.08
C GLU A 72 13.33 4.81 -0.60
N ILE A 73 12.08 4.43 -0.34
CA ILE A 73 11.70 3.06 0.02
C ILE A 73 12.09 2.10 -1.10
N ASP A 74 11.78 2.44 -2.36
CA ASP A 74 12.09 1.61 -3.53
C ASP A 74 13.60 1.45 -3.73
N SER A 75 14.41 2.47 -3.41
CA SER A 75 15.88 2.37 -3.40
C SER A 75 16.45 1.44 -2.32
N LYS A 76 15.67 1.16 -1.26
CA LYS A 76 16.03 0.25 -0.17
C LYS A 76 15.33 -1.10 -0.31
N ILE A 77 14.92 -1.47 -1.53
CA ILE A 77 14.34 -2.79 -1.78
C ILE A 77 15.33 -3.86 -1.30
N PRO A 78 14.93 -4.77 -0.39
CA PRO A 78 15.79 -5.85 0.04
C PRO A 78 16.22 -6.65 -1.19
N ASP A 79 17.51 -6.97 -1.27
CA ASP A 79 18.01 -7.73 -2.40
C ASP A 79 17.46 -9.16 -2.36
N LEU A 80 16.48 -9.40 -3.21
CA LEU A 80 15.86 -10.70 -3.43
C LEU A 80 16.31 -11.18 -4.80
N GLU A 81 17.61 -11.46 -4.93
CA GLU A 81 18.22 -12.03 -6.14
C GLU A 81 17.59 -13.37 -6.56
N THR A 82 16.79 -14.00 -5.71
CA THR A 82 16.84 -15.46 -5.63
C THR A 82 15.64 -16.20 -6.18
N MET A 83 14.53 -15.55 -6.56
CA MET A 83 13.43 -16.22 -7.27
C MET A 83 12.42 -15.24 -7.91
N ARG A 84 12.88 -14.36 -8.81
CA ARG A 84 11.95 -13.50 -9.60
C ARG A 84 11.13 -14.26 -10.63
N ASN A 85 11.50 -15.51 -10.94
CA ASN A 85 10.78 -16.29 -11.93
C ASN A 85 9.49 -16.87 -11.33
N GLY A 86 8.41 -16.09 -11.41
CA GLY A 86 7.06 -16.49 -10.96
C GLY A 86 6.59 -17.81 -11.57
N GLU A 87 7.07 -18.17 -12.78
CA GLU A 87 6.73 -19.43 -13.44
C GLU A 87 7.29 -20.64 -12.69
N LEU A 88 8.51 -20.54 -12.13
CA LEU A 88 9.13 -21.64 -11.37
C LEU A 88 8.40 -21.89 -10.04
N ILE A 89 7.98 -20.81 -9.39
CA ILE A 89 7.18 -20.86 -8.16
C ILE A 89 5.83 -21.53 -8.47
N GLU A 90 5.18 -21.08 -9.55
CA GLU A 90 3.90 -21.63 -9.99
C GLU A 90 4.00 -23.10 -10.38
N ALA A 91 5.02 -23.50 -11.15
CA ALA A 91 5.27 -24.88 -11.50
C ALA A 91 5.49 -25.76 -10.26
N SER A 92 6.23 -25.26 -9.27
CA SER A 92 6.47 -26.00 -8.03
C SER A 92 5.18 -26.24 -7.24
N PHE A 93 4.31 -25.23 -7.11
CA PHE A 93 3.04 -25.37 -6.41
C PHE A 93 1.98 -26.13 -7.22
N HIS A 94 2.00 -26.06 -8.55
CA HIS A 94 1.16 -26.89 -9.41
C HIS A 94 1.48 -28.39 -9.22
N LEU A 95 2.73 -28.73 -8.91
CA LEU A 95 3.09 -30.13 -8.61
C LEU A 95 2.58 -30.60 -7.24
N VAL A 96 2.22 -29.68 -6.33
CA VAL A 96 1.44 -30.02 -5.13
C VAL A 96 -0.02 -30.28 -5.51
N ALA A 97 -0.59 -29.49 -6.44
CA ALA A 97 -1.94 -29.70 -6.95
C ALA A 97 -2.12 -31.08 -7.61
N ALA A 98 -1.06 -31.64 -8.20
CA ALA A 98 -1.07 -32.97 -8.79
C ALA A 98 -1.51 -34.09 -7.80
N ILE A 99 -1.35 -33.89 -6.49
CA ILE A 99 -1.84 -34.83 -5.47
C ILE A 99 -3.39 -34.80 -5.40
N SER A 100 -4.00 -33.62 -5.49
CA SER A 100 -5.44 -33.44 -5.56
C SER A 100 -6.01 -33.93 -6.90
N ASP A 101 -5.31 -33.66 -8.01
CA ASP A 101 -5.66 -34.19 -9.33
C ASP A 101 -5.65 -35.74 -9.34
N PHE A 102 -4.69 -36.34 -8.63
CA PHE A 102 -4.62 -37.79 -8.45
C PHE A 102 -5.85 -38.34 -7.73
N ASN A 103 -6.34 -37.68 -6.67
CA ASN A 103 -7.60 -38.05 -6.01
C ASN A 103 -8.80 -38.01 -6.98
N THR A 104 -8.87 -36.97 -7.81
CA THR A 104 -9.92 -36.84 -8.82
C THR A 104 -9.90 -38.02 -9.81
N GLY A 105 -8.72 -38.45 -10.25
CA GLY A 105 -8.55 -39.64 -11.10
C GLY A 105 -8.95 -40.94 -10.40
N CYS A 106 -8.56 -41.09 -9.12
CA CYS A 106 -8.86 -42.25 -8.29
C CYS A 106 -10.35 -42.54 -8.10
N SER A 107 -11.19 -41.49 -8.07
CA SER A 107 -12.65 -41.62 -7.95
C SER A 107 -13.28 -42.49 -9.05
N LYS A 108 -12.60 -42.64 -10.19
CA LYS A 108 -13.08 -43.33 -11.39
C LYS A 108 -12.62 -44.78 -11.51
N THR A 109 -11.48 -45.17 -10.92
CA THR A 109 -10.79 -46.43 -11.29
C THR A 109 -10.50 -47.37 -10.14
N SER A 110 -10.15 -46.89 -8.94
CA SER A 110 -9.83 -47.79 -7.82
C SER A 110 -9.97 -47.09 -6.47
N ARG A 111 -11.12 -47.29 -5.81
CA ARG A 111 -11.37 -46.74 -4.46
C ARG A 111 -10.55 -47.39 -3.35
N PHE A 112 -9.98 -48.58 -3.61
CA PHE A 112 -9.23 -49.36 -2.62
C PHE A 112 -7.71 -49.28 -2.82
N ASP A 113 -7.23 -48.51 -3.80
CA ASP A 113 -5.79 -48.24 -3.90
C ASP A 113 -5.34 -47.39 -2.69
N PRO A 114 -4.34 -47.84 -1.91
CA PRO A 114 -3.82 -47.10 -0.76
C PRO A 114 -3.45 -45.64 -1.08
N ARG A 115 -2.92 -45.38 -2.28
CA ARG A 115 -2.56 -44.01 -2.70
C ARG A 115 -3.78 -43.14 -2.89
N CYS A 116 -4.85 -43.72 -3.44
CA CYS A 116 -6.12 -43.04 -3.64
C CYS A 116 -6.79 -42.68 -2.32
N ILE A 117 -6.77 -43.61 -1.35
CA ILE A 117 -7.33 -43.36 -0.01
C ILE A 117 -6.58 -42.21 0.67
N VAL A 118 -5.24 -42.20 0.62
CA VAL A 118 -4.45 -41.14 1.24
C VAL A 118 -4.62 -39.81 0.50
N ALA A 119 -4.60 -39.81 -0.83
CA ALA A 119 -4.84 -38.61 -1.63
C ALA A 119 -6.21 -37.98 -1.30
N GLY A 120 -7.26 -38.79 -1.18
CA GLY A 120 -8.59 -38.32 -0.79
C GLY A 120 -8.67 -37.76 0.63
N ARG A 121 -7.82 -38.22 1.56
CA ARG A 121 -7.76 -37.66 2.92
C ARG A 121 -7.15 -36.26 2.93
N VAL A 122 -6.07 -36.05 2.18
CA VAL A 122 -5.34 -34.77 2.18
C VAL A 122 -5.90 -33.73 1.19
N ASP A 123 -6.87 -34.11 0.36
CA ASP A 123 -7.40 -33.31 -0.74
C ASP A 123 -7.93 -31.94 -0.29
N ASN A 124 -8.61 -31.88 0.85
CA ASN A 124 -9.19 -30.65 1.38
C ASN A 124 -8.10 -29.63 1.74
N SER A 125 -7.07 -30.06 2.48
CA SER A 125 -5.97 -29.16 2.88
C SER A 125 -5.14 -28.76 1.67
N ILE A 126 -4.89 -29.66 0.72
CA ILE A 126 -4.18 -29.34 -0.53
C ILE A 126 -4.99 -28.32 -1.35
N SER A 127 -6.30 -28.52 -1.51
CA SER A 127 -7.17 -27.57 -2.21
C SER A 127 -7.17 -26.19 -1.56
N ALA A 128 -7.20 -26.13 -0.23
CA ALA A 128 -7.09 -24.88 0.52
C ALA A 128 -5.76 -24.16 0.26
N PHE A 129 -4.65 -24.90 0.26
CA PHE A 129 -3.32 -24.39 -0.11
C PHE A 129 -3.31 -23.83 -1.54
N ILE A 130 -3.79 -24.59 -2.52
CA ILE A 130 -3.83 -24.16 -3.92
C ILE A 130 -4.67 -22.89 -4.08
N ASN A 131 -5.81 -22.78 -3.40
CA ASN A 131 -6.63 -21.57 -3.44
C ASN A 131 -5.90 -20.36 -2.85
N ALA A 132 -5.16 -20.53 -1.75
CA ALA A 132 -4.36 -19.45 -1.15
C ALA A 132 -3.22 -18.98 -2.08
N THR A 133 -2.61 -19.88 -2.86
CA THR A 133 -1.56 -19.53 -3.83
C THR A 133 -2.07 -18.83 -5.11
N LYS A 134 -3.38 -18.93 -5.40
CA LYS A 134 -4.04 -18.29 -6.55
C LYS A 134 -4.53 -16.86 -6.29
N VAL A 135 -4.45 -16.37 -5.04
CA VAL A 135 -4.80 -14.98 -4.71
C VAL A 135 -3.96 -14.02 -5.56
N LYS A 136 -4.55 -12.92 -6.03
CA LYS A 136 -3.82 -11.92 -6.83
C LYS A 136 -2.90 -11.11 -5.92
N TYR A 137 -1.59 -11.26 -6.08
CA TYR A 137 -0.58 -10.50 -5.35
C TYR A 137 -0.05 -9.35 -6.21
N SER A 138 0.36 -8.26 -5.58
CA SER A 138 0.94 -7.09 -6.27
C SER A 138 2.38 -7.34 -6.76
N SER A 139 3.05 -8.38 -6.28
CA SER A 139 4.40 -8.77 -6.74
C SER A 139 4.65 -10.28 -6.58
N PRO A 140 5.60 -10.87 -7.32
CA PRO A 140 5.99 -12.29 -7.20
C PRO A 140 6.48 -12.68 -5.81
N GLU A 141 7.16 -11.77 -5.12
CA GLU A 141 7.71 -11.99 -3.78
C GLU A 141 6.59 -12.09 -2.74
N LEU A 142 5.55 -11.25 -2.85
CA LEU A 142 4.37 -11.36 -2.01
C LEU A 142 3.57 -12.63 -2.28
N ARG A 143 3.56 -13.10 -3.53
CA ARG A 143 2.98 -14.39 -3.88
C ARG A 143 3.74 -15.53 -3.21
N LEU A 144 5.07 -15.50 -3.25
CA LEU A 144 5.91 -16.48 -2.56
C LEU A 144 5.68 -16.45 -1.05
N LEU A 145 5.62 -15.25 -0.46
CA LEU A 145 5.32 -15.00 0.95
C LEU A 145 4.00 -15.65 1.37
N GLY A 146 2.92 -15.33 0.64
CA GLY A 146 1.60 -15.87 0.90
C GLY A 146 1.54 -17.38 0.70
N ALA A 147 2.22 -17.90 -0.32
CA ALA A 147 2.31 -19.33 -0.57
C ALA A 147 3.06 -20.08 0.53
N CYS A 148 4.17 -19.55 1.04
CA CYS A 148 4.91 -20.20 2.12
C CYS A 148 4.16 -20.16 3.45
N SER A 149 3.46 -19.06 3.76
CA SER A 149 2.54 -19.04 4.90
C SER A 149 1.39 -20.04 4.72
N ALA A 150 0.90 -20.23 3.50
CA ALA A 150 -0.10 -21.26 3.22
C ALA A 150 0.47 -22.68 3.34
N ALA A 151 1.76 -22.88 3.05
CA ALA A 151 2.46 -24.16 3.22
C ALA A 151 2.63 -24.54 4.70
N ASP A 152 2.94 -23.57 5.57
CA ASP A 152 2.93 -23.78 7.03
C ASP A 152 1.56 -24.31 7.48
N ARG A 153 0.49 -23.61 7.08
CA ARG A 153 -0.89 -23.99 7.42
C ARG A 153 -1.29 -25.33 6.83
N LEU A 154 -0.87 -25.64 5.61
CA LEU A 154 -1.13 -26.92 4.95
C LEU A 154 -0.67 -28.10 5.83
N LEU A 155 0.56 -28.04 6.31
CA LEU A 155 1.14 -29.13 7.11
C LEU A 155 0.50 -29.22 8.50
N GLU A 156 0.21 -28.08 9.12
CA GLU A 156 -0.48 -28.02 10.42
C GLU A 156 -1.93 -28.55 10.32
N ASP A 157 -2.67 -28.15 9.27
CA ASP A 157 -4.03 -28.62 9.00
C ASP A 157 -4.08 -30.14 8.76
N MET A 158 -3.15 -30.68 7.96
CA MET A 158 -3.08 -32.12 7.69
C MET A 158 -2.91 -32.93 8.98
N LEU A 159 -2.11 -32.44 9.92
CA LEU A 159 -1.92 -33.10 11.22
C LEU A 159 -3.16 -32.90 12.12
N ALA A 160 -3.65 -31.67 12.25
CA ALA A 160 -4.76 -31.32 13.13
C ALA A 160 -6.07 -32.01 12.74
N LYS A 161 -6.33 -32.17 11.44
CA LYS A 161 -7.51 -32.87 10.91
C LYS A 161 -7.33 -34.38 10.84
N GLY A 162 -6.14 -34.91 11.19
CA GLY A 162 -5.84 -36.34 11.11
C GLY A 162 -5.83 -36.89 9.68
N GLU A 163 -5.52 -36.04 8.69
CA GLU A 163 -5.42 -36.44 7.28
C GLU A 163 -4.16 -37.26 7.01
N LEU A 164 -3.12 -37.04 7.81
CA LEU A 164 -1.93 -37.88 7.90
C LEU A 164 -1.87 -38.58 9.27
N SER A 165 -1.29 -39.78 9.33
CA SER A 165 -0.99 -40.41 10.62
C SER A 165 -0.02 -39.55 11.43
N SER A 166 -0.23 -39.44 12.75
CA SER A 166 0.64 -38.65 13.64
C SER A 166 2.12 -39.03 13.50
N LEU A 167 2.40 -40.33 13.33
CA LEU A 167 3.75 -40.84 13.10
C LEU A 167 4.47 -40.18 11.92
N ILE A 168 3.76 -39.94 10.83
CA ILE A 168 4.31 -39.39 9.59
C ILE A 168 4.17 -37.87 9.56
N GLY A 169 3.04 -37.34 10.01
CA GLY A 169 2.77 -35.90 10.09
C GLY A 169 3.76 -35.17 11.00
N ASP A 170 4.04 -35.70 12.19
CA ASP A 170 5.00 -35.08 13.12
C ASP A 170 6.42 -35.05 12.54
N GLU A 171 6.86 -36.15 11.92
CA GLU A 171 8.18 -36.24 11.28
C GLU A 171 8.28 -35.30 10.07
N LEU A 172 7.19 -35.18 9.30
CA LEU A 172 7.11 -34.28 8.14
C LEU A 172 7.25 -32.82 8.56
N ILE A 173 6.49 -32.40 9.58
CA ILE A 173 6.56 -31.03 10.13
C ILE A 173 7.93 -30.76 10.74
N ALA A 174 8.48 -31.71 11.51
CA ALA A 174 9.81 -31.58 12.10
C ALA A 174 10.89 -31.41 11.03
N GLN A 175 10.83 -32.22 9.95
CA GLN A 175 11.76 -32.06 8.84
C GLN A 175 11.55 -30.73 8.14
N TYR A 176 10.31 -30.37 7.81
CA TYR A 176 9.99 -29.11 7.14
C TYR A 176 10.59 -27.90 7.89
N ARG A 177 10.38 -27.83 9.21
CA ARG A 177 10.95 -26.76 10.07
C ARG A 177 12.47 -26.80 10.12
N THR A 178 13.07 -28.00 10.13
CA THR A 178 14.53 -28.17 10.08
C THR A 178 15.11 -27.64 8.78
N VAL A 179 14.48 -27.97 7.65
CA VAL A 179 14.90 -27.54 6.30
C VAL A 179 14.76 -26.02 6.15
N LEU A 180 13.66 -25.43 6.64
CA LEU A 180 13.50 -23.97 6.69
C LEU A 180 14.61 -23.27 7.48
N GLY A 181 15.10 -23.87 8.57
CA GLY A 181 16.17 -23.32 9.40
C GLY A 181 17.55 -23.33 8.74
N LYS A 182 17.77 -24.13 7.69
CA LYS A 182 19.08 -24.28 7.03
C LYS A 182 19.43 -23.16 6.05
N ASN A 183 18.45 -22.32 5.65
CA ASN A 183 18.64 -21.19 4.72
C ASN A 183 19.40 -21.61 3.44
N TYR A 184 18.79 -22.49 2.63
CA TYR A 184 19.40 -22.98 1.40
C TYR A 184 19.67 -21.85 0.40
N GLN A 185 20.77 -22.00 -0.34
CA GLN A 185 21.10 -21.06 -1.41
C GLN A 185 20.14 -21.24 -2.60
N PRO A 186 19.97 -20.20 -3.43
CA PRO A 186 19.25 -20.29 -4.68
C PRO A 186 19.87 -21.37 -5.55
N LEU A 187 19.04 -22.21 -6.15
CA LEU A 187 19.43 -23.34 -6.99
C LEU A 187 19.98 -24.56 -6.22
N ASP A 188 19.98 -24.56 -4.89
CA ASP A 188 20.35 -25.75 -4.09
C ASP A 188 19.22 -26.79 -4.00
N TYR A 189 18.64 -27.11 -5.15
CA TYR A 189 17.55 -28.06 -5.29
C TYR A 189 17.96 -29.49 -4.91
N LEU A 190 19.22 -29.85 -5.16
CA LEU A 190 19.76 -31.17 -4.82
C LEU A 190 19.81 -31.39 -3.31
N SER A 191 20.18 -30.38 -2.52
CA SER A 191 20.15 -30.50 -1.07
C SER A 191 18.73 -30.65 -0.54
N VAL A 192 17.76 -29.92 -1.09
CA VAL A 192 16.34 -30.10 -0.71
C VAL A 192 15.82 -31.49 -1.08
N ILE A 193 16.20 -32.05 -2.24
CA ILE A 193 15.88 -33.44 -2.58
C ILE A 193 16.48 -34.40 -1.56
N SER A 194 17.74 -34.19 -1.17
CA SER A 194 18.44 -35.00 -0.17
C SER A 194 17.71 -34.97 1.18
N GLU A 195 17.25 -33.79 1.62
CA GLU A 195 16.46 -33.65 2.84
C GLU A 195 15.11 -34.37 2.78
N ALA A 196 14.43 -34.32 1.63
CA ALA A 196 13.17 -35.04 1.44
C ALA A 196 13.38 -36.56 1.41
N GLU A 197 14.51 -37.04 0.88
CA GLU A 197 14.88 -38.45 0.95
C GLU A 197 15.27 -38.86 2.37
N ALA A 198 16.00 -38.02 3.10
CA ALA A 198 16.34 -38.25 4.49
C ALA A 198 15.07 -38.38 5.36
N PHE A 199 14.06 -37.54 5.12
CA PHE A 199 12.72 -37.69 5.72
C PHE A 199 12.12 -39.06 5.42
N LYS A 200 12.08 -39.46 4.13
CA LYS A 200 11.54 -40.76 3.73
C LYS A 200 12.22 -41.91 4.46
N GLN A 201 13.55 -41.91 4.52
CA GLN A 201 14.32 -42.95 5.21
C GLN A 201 14.04 -42.98 6.72
N ARG A 202 13.97 -41.83 7.38
CA ARG A 202 13.65 -41.75 8.82
C ARG A 202 12.22 -42.20 9.12
N ALA A 203 11.25 -41.77 8.31
CA ALA A 203 9.85 -42.16 8.45
C ALA A 203 9.66 -43.67 8.26
N ILE A 204 10.31 -44.28 7.24
CA ILE A 204 10.32 -45.73 7.04
C ILE A 204 10.94 -46.44 8.25
N GLY A 205 12.09 -45.95 8.75
CA GLY A 205 12.77 -46.53 9.90
C GLY A 205 11.93 -46.47 11.18
N ARG A 206 11.27 -45.32 11.43
CA ARG A 206 10.38 -45.14 12.59
C ARG A 206 9.16 -46.05 12.51
N TYR A 207 8.58 -46.17 11.32
CA TYR A 207 7.49 -47.09 11.05
C TYR A 207 7.88 -48.57 11.24
N ALA A 208 9.05 -48.98 10.75
CA ALA A 208 9.57 -50.33 10.94
C ALA A 208 9.81 -50.66 12.43
N ARG A 209 10.34 -49.71 13.20
CA ARG A 209 10.53 -49.86 14.66
C ARG A 209 9.20 -50.00 15.40
N MET A 210 8.20 -49.20 15.06
CA MET A 210 6.86 -49.31 15.66
C MET A 210 6.26 -50.69 15.40
N ARG A 211 6.38 -51.19 14.16
CA ARG A 211 5.93 -52.54 13.80
C ARG A 211 6.68 -53.64 14.57
N ALA A 212 7.99 -53.52 14.73
CA ALA A 212 8.79 -54.47 15.48
C ALA A 212 8.42 -54.47 16.97
N PHE A 213 8.14 -53.28 17.53
CA PHE A 213 7.67 -53.12 18.90
C PHE A 213 6.28 -53.75 19.11
N ASP A 214 5.33 -53.53 18.20
CA ASP A 214 4.02 -54.15 18.24
C ASP A 214 4.10 -55.68 18.16
N GLN A 215 5.05 -56.20 17.37
CA GLN A 215 5.31 -57.64 17.26
C GLN A 215 5.97 -58.21 18.53
N ALA A 216 6.86 -57.45 19.20
CA ALA A 216 7.53 -57.88 20.43
C ALA A 216 6.62 -57.76 21.67
N SER A 217 5.71 -56.78 21.70
CA SER A 217 4.75 -56.51 22.80
C SER A 217 3.58 -57.52 22.87
N LEU A 218 3.50 -58.43 21.90
CA LEU A 218 2.56 -59.56 21.86
C LEU A 218 2.71 -60.58 23.01
N GLY A 219 3.70 -60.40 23.89
CA GLY A 219 3.88 -61.22 25.09
C GLY A 219 2.93 -60.94 26.26
N GLY A 220 2.16 -59.84 26.30
CA GLY A 220 1.33 -59.56 27.50
C GLY A 220 0.18 -58.55 27.42
N GLY A 221 0.17 -57.57 26.52
CA GLY A 221 -0.83 -56.48 26.57
C GLY A 221 -1.57 -56.17 25.26
N ALA A 222 -1.06 -56.60 24.11
CA ALA A 222 -1.55 -56.19 22.80
C ALA A 222 -2.74 -57.02 22.26
N ARG A 223 -3.65 -57.49 23.14
CA ARG A 223 -4.79 -58.32 22.73
C ARG A 223 -5.88 -57.54 21.99
N LEU A 224 -6.11 -56.26 22.27
CA LEU A 224 -7.24 -55.53 21.69
C LEU A 224 -6.96 -55.01 20.27
N HIS A 225 -5.78 -54.43 20.02
CA HIS A 225 -5.42 -53.91 18.70
C HIS A 225 -5.09 -55.02 17.70
N ASN A 226 -4.47 -56.11 18.18
CA ASN A 226 -4.32 -57.31 17.36
C ASN A 226 -5.63 -58.06 17.20
N ALA A 227 -6.57 -58.15 18.16
CA ALA A 227 -7.84 -58.84 17.89
C ALA A 227 -8.66 -58.22 16.75
N VAL A 228 -8.59 -56.90 16.57
CA VAL A 228 -9.29 -56.18 15.48
C VAL A 228 -8.57 -56.34 14.12
N LEU A 229 -7.24 -56.52 14.11
CA LEU A 229 -6.42 -56.62 12.88
C LEU A 229 -5.90 -58.04 12.58
N ALA A 230 -6.02 -59.00 13.50
CA ALA A 230 -5.36 -60.31 13.43
C ALA A 230 -5.98 -61.27 12.42
N ASN A 231 -7.22 -61.03 11.97
CA ASN A 231 -7.92 -61.95 11.09
C ASN A 231 -7.96 -61.55 9.60
N ASN A 232 -7.36 -60.43 9.20
CA ASN A 232 -7.36 -60.03 7.79
C ASN A 232 -5.99 -59.51 7.32
N TYR A 233 -5.20 -60.41 6.75
CA TYR A 233 -3.91 -60.10 6.11
C TYR A 233 -4.01 -58.93 5.12
N GLU A 234 -5.11 -58.85 4.36
CA GLU A 234 -5.33 -57.78 3.38
C GLU A 234 -5.54 -56.42 4.05
N SER A 235 -6.24 -56.36 5.19
CA SER A 235 -6.39 -55.10 5.94
C SER A 235 -5.06 -54.59 6.48
N LYS A 236 -4.21 -55.50 7.00
CA LYS A 236 -2.87 -55.14 7.47
C LYS A 236 -1.98 -54.65 6.32
N LYS A 237 -2.03 -55.33 5.18
CA LYS A 237 -1.31 -54.96 3.96
C LYS A 237 -1.79 -53.63 3.40
N LEU A 238 -3.09 -53.35 3.45
CA LEU A 238 -3.69 -52.08 3.05
C LEU A 238 -3.16 -50.94 3.92
N ILE A 239 -3.26 -51.05 5.24
CA ILE A 239 -2.74 -50.03 6.19
C ILE A 239 -1.24 -49.79 5.98
N LEU A 240 -0.46 -50.87 5.81
CA LEU A 240 0.96 -50.80 5.47
C LEU A 240 1.23 -49.97 4.22
N ASN A 241 0.46 -50.21 3.16
CA ASN A 241 0.61 -49.49 1.91
C ASN A 241 0.08 -48.04 2.00
N MET A 242 -0.89 -47.77 2.86
CA MET A 242 -1.36 -46.41 3.13
C MET A 242 -0.26 -45.59 3.80
N HIS A 243 0.39 -46.11 4.85
CA HIS A 243 1.52 -45.40 5.46
C HIS A 243 2.69 -45.18 4.50
N LYS A 244 3.01 -46.16 3.64
CA LYS A 244 4.01 -45.95 2.57
C LYS A 244 3.60 -44.81 1.64
N SER A 245 2.32 -44.74 1.29
CA SER A 245 1.78 -43.67 0.45
C SER A 245 1.82 -42.31 1.15
N GLU A 246 1.50 -42.24 2.45
CA GLU A 246 1.66 -41.04 3.28
C GLU A 246 3.13 -40.55 3.30
N ILE A 247 4.10 -41.47 3.43
CA ILE A 247 5.54 -41.14 3.36
C ILE A 247 5.93 -40.60 1.98
N ASP A 248 5.47 -41.26 0.91
CA ASP A 248 5.77 -40.82 -0.45
C ASP A 248 5.15 -39.44 -0.74
N PHE A 249 3.92 -39.17 -0.29
CA PHE A 249 3.31 -37.84 -0.38
C PHE A 249 4.06 -36.80 0.46
N GLY A 250 4.44 -37.11 1.69
CA GLY A 250 5.25 -36.22 2.53
C GLY A 250 6.58 -35.85 1.87
N LYS A 251 7.24 -36.83 1.23
CA LYS A 251 8.46 -36.58 0.43
C LYS A 251 8.15 -35.64 -0.74
N THR A 252 7.09 -35.90 -1.49
CA THR A 252 6.70 -35.03 -2.61
C THR A 252 6.40 -33.61 -2.13
N LEU A 253 5.66 -33.44 -1.03
CA LEU A 253 5.38 -32.14 -0.43
C LEU A 253 6.67 -31.39 -0.10
N LEU A 254 7.63 -32.02 0.60
CA LEU A 254 8.92 -31.40 0.88
C LEU A 254 9.63 -30.98 -0.42
N GLN A 255 9.71 -31.85 -1.41
CA GLN A 255 10.37 -31.51 -2.69
C GLN A 255 9.70 -30.34 -3.41
N ARG A 256 8.38 -30.23 -3.36
CA ARG A 256 7.62 -29.20 -4.08
C ARG A 256 7.49 -27.89 -3.32
N LEU A 257 7.67 -27.91 -2.01
CA LEU A 257 7.77 -26.72 -1.17
C LEU A 257 9.19 -26.09 -1.20
N TYR A 258 10.06 -26.54 -2.10
CA TYR A 258 11.39 -25.99 -2.35
C TYR A 258 11.48 -24.45 -2.39
N PRO A 259 10.55 -23.72 -3.06
CA PRO A 259 10.60 -22.25 -3.08
C PRO A 259 10.60 -21.62 -1.68
N CYS A 260 9.99 -22.29 -0.69
CA CYS A 260 9.94 -21.82 0.69
C CYS A 260 11.21 -22.07 1.48
N PHE A 261 12.05 -23.03 1.07
CA PHE A 261 13.30 -23.36 1.76
C PHE A 261 14.48 -22.51 1.32
N VAL A 262 14.43 -22.04 0.08
CA VAL A 262 15.45 -21.21 -0.54
C VAL A 262 15.26 -19.73 -0.24
N PHE A 263 14.05 -19.35 0.20
CA PHE A 263 13.76 -17.99 0.59
C PHE A 263 14.06 -17.78 2.09
N PRO A 264 15.13 -17.04 2.47
CA PRO A 264 15.54 -16.95 3.86
C PRO A 264 14.48 -16.24 4.71
N LYS A 265 14.15 -16.81 5.88
CA LYS A 265 13.14 -16.22 6.79
C LYS A 265 13.52 -14.82 7.30
N LYS A 266 14.81 -14.52 7.43
CA LYS A 266 15.27 -13.16 7.78
C LYS A 266 14.96 -12.13 6.68
N ASN A 267 15.05 -12.57 5.43
CA ASN A 267 14.70 -11.74 4.27
C ASN A 267 13.17 -11.58 4.16
N TYR A 268 12.39 -12.59 4.59
CA TYR A 268 10.94 -12.50 4.74
C TYR A 268 10.53 -11.34 5.65
N GLU A 269 11.09 -11.25 6.85
CA GLU A 269 10.67 -10.22 7.82
C GLU A 269 11.02 -8.82 7.33
N THR A 270 12.22 -8.66 6.77
CA THR A 270 12.69 -7.39 6.21
C THR A 270 11.85 -6.99 4.99
N PHE A 271 11.53 -7.93 4.10
CA PHE A 271 10.70 -7.67 2.92
C PHE A 271 9.24 -7.43 3.27
N ALA A 272 8.69 -8.13 4.25
CA ALA A 272 7.34 -7.89 4.74
C ALA A 272 7.22 -6.49 5.38
N GLN A 273 8.22 -6.09 6.18
CA GLN A 273 8.29 -4.73 6.74
C GLN A 273 8.41 -3.67 5.65
N TRP A 274 9.32 -3.88 4.68
CA TRP A 274 9.47 -3.01 3.52
C TRP A 274 8.15 -2.87 2.74
N THR A 275 7.51 -4.00 2.43
CA THR A 275 6.23 -4.03 1.70
C THR A 275 5.14 -3.31 2.46
N ASN A 276 4.98 -3.58 3.76
CA ASN A 276 3.96 -2.94 4.58
C ASN A 276 4.17 -1.44 4.63
N THR A 277 5.42 -0.99 4.77
CA THR A 277 5.77 0.43 4.73
C THR A 277 5.41 1.05 3.39
N ARG A 278 5.80 0.40 2.28
CA ARG A 278 5.47 0.85 0.93
C ARG A 278 3.98 0.92 0.67
N LEU A 279 3.22 -0.11 1.07
CA LEU A 279 1.75 -0.16 0.91
C LEU A 279 1.05 0.90 1.75
N ASN A 280 1.54 1.19 2.95
CA ASN A 280 1.00 2.27 3.78
C ASN A 280 1.18 3.62 3.08
N VAL A 281 2.39 3.94 2.64
CA VAL A 281 2.65 5.20 1.91
C VAL A 281 1.84 5.28 0.60
N GLN A 282 1.70 4.17 -0.12
CA GLN A 282 0.87 4.13 -1.33
C GLN A 282 -0.61 4.40 -1.03
N ARG A 283 -1.13 3.88 0.09
CA ARG A 283 -2.50 4.19 0.54
C ARG A 283 -2.64 5.66 0.88
N ASP A 284 -1.66 6.25 1.56
CA ASP A 284 -1.65 7.67 1.90
C ASP A 284 -1.66 8.55 0.64
N ILE A 285 -0.84 8.24 -0.37
CA ILE A 285 -0.86 8.94 -1.67
C ILE A 285 -2.25 8.85 -2.32
N THR A 286 -2.86 7.67 -2.29
CA THR A 286 -4.18 7.44 -2.89
C THR A 286 -5.27 8.18 -2.12
N GLN A 287 -5.10 8.37 -0.81
CA GLN A 287 -6.01 9.19 0.00
C GLN A 287 -5.83 10.67 -0.28
N ILE A 288 -4.60 11.19 -0.28
CA ILE A 288 -4.28 12.59 -0.62
C ILE A 288 -4.78 12.94 -2.02
N ALA A 289 -4.62 12.04 -3.00
CA ALA A 289 -5.12 12.25 -4.35
C ALA A 289 -6.65 12.34 -4.41
N ARG A 290 -7.35 11.55 -3.58
CA ARG A 290 -8.82 11.63 -3.45
C ARG A 290 -9.25 12.92 -2.75
N ASP A 291 -8.55 13.33 -1.69
CA ASP A 291 -8.83 14.58 -0.98
C ASP A 291 -8.60 15.80 -1.89
N ARG A 292 -7.59 15.75 -2.75
CA ARG A 292 -7.36 16.75 -3.81
C ARG A 292 -8.52 16.84 -4.78
N ILE A 293 -9.00 15.71 -5.30
CA ILE A 293 -10.15 15.67 -6.21
C ILE A 293 -11.39 16.20 -5.50
N ARG A 294 -11.64 15.77 -4.26
CA ARG A 294 -12.78 16.22 -3.46
C ARG A 294 -12.72 17.72 -3.20
N LEU A 295 -11.55 18.27 -2.91
CA LEU A 295 -11.37 19.71 -2.74
C LEU A 295 -11.59 20.44 -4.06
N GLN A 296 -11.10 19.93 -5.19
CA GLN A 296 -11.37 20.49 -6.52
C GLN A 296 -12.87 20.48 -6.85
N GLU A 297 -13.58 19.38 -6.57
CA GLU A 297 -15.02 19.26 -6.76
C GLU A 297 -15.80 20.17 -5.79
N SER A 298 -15.41 20.25 -4.52
CA SER A 298 -16.02 21.18 -3.57
C SER A 298 -15.70 22.65 -3.88
N SER A 299 -14.66 22.88 -4.68
CA SER A 299 -14.29 24.19 -5.23
C SER A 299 -15.05 24.54 -6.49
N GLU A 300 -16.01 23.71 -6.94
CA GLU A 300 -17.11 24.13 -7.82
C GLU A 300 -18.05 25.11 -7.08
N VAL A 301 -17.47 26.18 -6.55
CA VAL A 301 -18.18 27.41 -6.26
C VAL A 301 -18.71 27.90 -7.61
N ASP A 302 -19.97 28.36 -7.63
CA ASP A 302 -20.64 28.92 -8.81
C ASP A 302 -19.62 29.70 -9.68
N PRO A 303 -19.43 29.37 -10.97
CA PRO A 303 -18.40 29.98 -11.82
C PRO A 303 -18.39 31.50 -11.73
N PHE A 304 -19.55 32.10 -11.48
CA PHE A 304 -19.71 33.53 -11.22
C PHE A 304 -19.04 33.98 -9.92
N LEU A 305 -19.30 33.30 -8.79
CA LEU A 305 -18.68 33.59 -7.50
C LEU A 305 -17.17 33.35 -7.51
N LEU A 306 -16.69 32.32 -8.20
CA LEU A 306 -15.25 32.08 -8.39
C LEU A 306 -14.60 33.20 -9.22
N TRP A 307 -15.27 33.62 -10.31
CA TRP A 307 -14.80 34.73 -11.14
C TRP A 307 -14.78 36.05 -10.38
N VAL A 308 -15.81 36.34 -9.59
CA VAL A 308 -15.88 37.49 -8.70
C VAL A 308 -14.77 37.42 -7.67
N ASN A 309 -14.58 36.28 -7.01
CA ASN A 309 -13.57 36.15 -5.97
C ASN A 309 -12.15 36.28 -6.56
N LEU A 310 -11.86 35.78 -7.76
CA LEU A 310 -10.53 35.87 -8.38
C LEU A 310 -10.22 37.24 -9.00
N ASN A 311 -11.22 37.89 -9.61
CA ASN A 311 -10.99 39.11 -10.40
C ASN A 311 -11.43 40.40 -9.70
N LEU A 312 -12.31 40.34 -8.69
CA LEU A 312 -12.86 41.54 -8.05
C LEU A 312 -11.95 42.10 -6.95
N TRP A 313 -11.29 41.25 -6.13
CA TRP A 313 -10.42 41.74 -5.05
C TRP A 313 -9.27 42.64 -5.54
N PRO A 314 -8.56 42.34 -6.66
CA PRO A 314 -7.50 43.21 -7.15
C PRO A 314 -8.08 44.55 -7.59
N MET A 315 -9.25 44.54 -8.25
CA MET A 315 -9.92 45.75 -8.72
C MET A 315 -10.37 46.63 -7.55
N ILE A 316 -10.95 46.01 -6.51
CA ILE A 316 -11.38 46.70 -5.28
C ILE A 316 -10.18 47.36 -4.58
N LEU A 317 -9.06 46.65 -4.42
CA LEU A 317 -7.86 47.22 -3.81
C LEU A 317 -7.27 48.34 -4.67
N VAL A 318 -7.24 48.18 -5.99
CA VAL A 318 -6.77 49.21 -6.92
C VAL A 318 -7.63 50.46 -6.83
N VAL A 319 -8.95 50.33 -6.76
CA VAL A 319 -9.87 51.47 -6.57
C VAL A 319 -9.65 52.14 -5.22
N ALA A 320 -9.48 51.36 -4.14
CA ALA A 320 -9.18 51.91 -2.81
C ALA A 320 -7.86 52.73 -2.85
N LEU A 321 -6.80 52.16 -3.41
CA LEU A 321 -5.50 52.83 -3.53
C LEU A 321 -5.57 54.07 -4.43
N ALA A 322 -6.29 53.99 -5.55
CA ALA A 322 -6.48 55.12 -6.46
C ALA A 322 -7.24 56.27 -5.77
N LEU A 323 -8.26 55.99 -4.96
CA LEU A 323 -8.97 56.99 -4.16
C LEU A 323 -8.03 57.69 -3.17
N LYS A 324 -7.17 56.93 -2.49
CA LYS A 324 -6.18 57.49 -1.57
C LYS A 324 -5.15 58.35 -2.32
N PHE A 325 -4.73 57.90 -3.50
CA PHE A 325 -3.83 58.64 -4.38
C PHE A 325 -4.45 59.97 -4.83
N ALA A 326 -5.72 59.98 -5.28
CA ALA A 326 -6.45 61.19 -5.65
C ALA A 326 -6.52 62.22 -4.51
N LYS A 327 -6.78 61.76 -3.28
CA LYS A 327 -6.74 62.63 -2.11
C LYS A 327 -5.34 63.21 -1.88
N GLY A 328 -4.30 62.40 -2.06
CA GLY A 328 -2.91 62.84 -1.98
C GLY A 328 -2.58 63.96 -2.99
N THR A 329 -2.97 63.78 -4.26
CA THR A 329 -2.74 64.79 -5.30
C THR A 329 -3.52 66.08 -5.05
N ALA A 330 -4.76 65.98 -4.55
CA ALA A 330 -5.56 67.14 -4.15
C ALA A 330 -4.89 67.95 -3.03
N VAL A 331 -4.41 67.28 -1.98
CA VAL A 331 -3.72 67.93 -0.85
C VAL A 331 -2.43 68.61 -1.32
N MET A 332 -1.63 67.95 -2.15
CA MET A 332 -0.42 68.56 -2.73
C MET A 332 -0.77 69.82 -3.53
N ARG A 333 -1.80 69.75 -4.39
CA ARG A 333 -2.22 70.90 -5.21
C ARG A 333 -2.73 72.06 -4.36
N PHE A 334 -3.49 71.77 -3.30
CA PHE A 334 -3.96 72.76 -2.34
C PHE A 334 -2.78 73.46 -1.65
N ALA A 335 -1.79 72.69 -1.18
CA ALA A 335 -0.58 73.22 -0.56
C ALA A 335 0.20 74.14 -1.51
N THR A 336 0.40 73.74 -2.77
CA THR A 336 1.07 74.59 -3.78
C THR A 336 0.28 75.88 -4.04
N ALA A 337 -1.05 75.81 -4.14
CA ALA A 337 -1.89 76.99 -4.37
C ALA A 337 -1.86 77.96 -3.17
N ALA A 338 -1.86 77.44 -1.95
CA ALA A 338 -1.76 78.23 -0.73
C ALA A 338 -0.38 78.91 -0.60
N PHE A 339 0.69 78.18 -0.95
CA PHE A 339 2.05 78.70 -0.97
C PHE A 339 2.20 79.87 -1.96
N ASN A 340 1.71 79.69 -3.20
CA ASN A 340 1.77 80.74 -4.22
C ASN A 340 1.00 82.00 -3.82
N ARG A 341 -0.17 81.86 -3.18
CA ARG A 341 -0.94 83.01 -2.67
C ARG A 341 -0.19 83.80 -1.62
N ARG A 342 0.46 83.14 -0.67
CA ARG A 342 1.27 83.80 0.38
C ARG A 342 2.44 84.58 -0.22
N HIS A 343 3.07 84.04 -1.27
CA HIS A 343 4.14 84.74 -1.98
C HIS A 343 3.63 85.95 -2.77
N SER A 344 2.48 85.87 -3.42
CA SER A 344 1.90 87.02 -4.12
C SER A 344 1.48 88.15 -3.18
N THR A 345 0.91 87.84 -2.02
CA THR A 345 0.52 88.87 -1.03
C THR A 345 1.73 89.55 -0.41
N ARG A 346 2.84 88.83 -0.15
CA ARG A 346 4.08 89.45 0.35
C ARG A 346 4.70 90.42 -0.65
N ARG A 347 4.75 90.07 -1.94
CA ARG A 347 5.29 90.97 -2.97
C ARG A 347 4.50 92.27 -3.14
N LEU A 348 3.19 92.23 -2.92
CA LEU A 348 2.37 93.44 -2.96
C LEU A 348 2.59 94.32 -1.72
N GLN A 349 2.91 93.71 -0.58
CA GLN A 349 3.19 94.42 0.67
C GLN A 349 4.58 95.09 0.71
N ASP A 350 5.53 94.61 -0.09
CA ASP A 350 6.86 95.22 -0.26
C ASP A 350 6.88 96.35 -1.32
N GLN A 351 5.74 96.66 -1.94
CA GLN A 351 5.59 97.72 -2.96
C GLN A 351 4.87 98.98 -2.45
N ASP A 352 4.33 98.95 -1.23
CA ASP A 352 3.84 100.10 -0.47
C ASP A 352 4.86 100.48 0.61
#